data_AF-A0A7D9LTS1-F1
#
_entry.id   AF-A0A7D9LTS1-F1
#
_cell.length_a   1.000
_cell.length_b   1.000
_cell.length_c   1.000
_cell.angle_alpha   90.00
_cell.angle_beta   90.00
_cell.angle_gamma   90.00
#
_symmetry.space_group_name_H-M   'P 1'
#
loop_
_entity.id
_entity.type
_entity.pdbx_description
1 polymer ?
#
loop_
_entity_poly.entity_id
_entity_poly.type
_entity_poly.pdbx_seq_one_letter_code
_entity_poly.pdbx_strand_id
1 'polypeptide(L)'
;MAAISYDEAQSRCEKSGYNLASFTSQAEIGQMETVMTDKNWEYWTGLKYTKSTDSWKFTDGTDTQFASRLLWLSNTNSQCVLIRGDGTLRATHCDGDWKYICCRVDQDHPRTVPPTSSGNDKSVITANITLGGSGIVELISKPSEAAVATATTGQQASKFTSPADTQNVTIIAAKNPGSSAAGILASFSNGIVTDDSWRCRKDPSNLNKWEKASTYRRNDLNISWNQAISEIKQNAQWIWVKDLSASRVQCKRNL
;
A
#
# COMPACT_ATOMS: atom_id res chain seq x y z
N MET A 1 -14.00 9.75 -22.36
CA MET A 1 -14.35 10.34 -21.05
C MET A 1 -13.78 11.75 -21.03
N ALA A 2 -14.63 12.76 -20.83
CA ALA A 2 -14.18 14.14 -20.66
C ALA A 2 -13.44 14.28 -19.32
N ALA A 3 -12.37 15.07 -19.31
CA ALA A 3 -11.68 15.47 -18.10
C ALA A 3 -12.38 16.70 -17.51
N ILE A 4 -12.67 16.67 -16.21
CA ILE A 4 -13.47 17.70 -15.52
C ILE A 4 -12.98 17.88 -14.08
N SER A 5 -13.39 18.98 -13.44
CA SER A 5 -13.12 19.26 -12.02
C SER A 5 -13.72 18.19 -11.09
N TYR A 6 -13.18 18.10 -9.87
CA TYR A 6 -13.65 17.15 -8.86
C TYR A 6 -15.13 17.34 -8.53
N ASP A 7 -15.55 18.59 -8.27
CA ASP A 7 -16.92 18.87 -7.83
C ASP A 7 -17.92 18.57 -8.97
N GLU A 8 -17.52 18.79 -10.24
CA GLU A 8 -18.32 18.38 -11.38
C GLU A 8 -18.40 16.86 -11.54
N ALA A 9 -17.27 16.15 -11.35
CA ALA A 9 -17.24 14.70 -11.37
C ALA A 9 -18.14 14.08 -10.30
N GLN A 10 -18.08 14.61 -9.07
CA GLN A 10 -18.96 14.23 -7.97
C GLN A 10 -20.44 14.44 -8.35
N SER A 11 -20.79 15.63 -8.83
CA SER A 11 -22.16 15.95 -9.23
C SER A 11 -22.68 15.02 -10.33
N ARG A 12 -21.85 14.63 -11.29
CA ARG A 12 -22.24 13.70 -12.37
C ARG A 12 -22.49 12.29 -11.85
N CYS A 13 -21.69 11.79 -10.91
CA CYS A 13 -21.95 10.51 -10.27
C CYS A 13 -23.27 10.54 -9.48
N GLU A 14 -23.47 11.57 -8.66
CA GLU A 14 -24.68 11.74 -7.84
C GLU A 14 -25.96 11.82 -8.67
N LYS A 15 -25.93 12.58 -9.78
CA LYS A 15 -27.07 12.67 -10.72
C LYS A 15 -27.47 11.31 -11.31
N SER A 16 -26.56 10.36 -11.34
CA SER A 16 -26.79 9.00 -11.85
C SER A 16 -27.14 8.00 -10.74
N GLY A 17 -27.32 8.47 -9.49
CA GLY A 17 -27.58 7.60 -8.33
C GLY A 17 -26.33 6.90 -7.79
N TYR A 18 -25.14 7.38 -8.13
CA TYR A 18 -23.85 6.82 -7.72
C TYR A 18 -23.04 7.85 -6.91
N ASN A 19 -21.85 7.47 -6.45
CA ASN A 19 -20.88 8.41 -5.87
C ASN A 19 -19.52 8.23 -6.56
N LEU A 20 -18.59 9.18 -6.40
CA LEU A 20 -17.21 8.94 -6.80
C LEU A 20 -16.66 7.72 -6.05
N ALA A 21 -15.79 6.97 -6.72
CA ALA A 21 -15.30 5.70 -6.23
C ALA A 21 -14.69 5.79 -4.82
N SER A 22 -15.13 4.89 -3.95
CA SER A 22 -14.59 4.67 -2.61
C SER A 22 -14.02 3.27 -2.49
N PHE A 23 -13.06 3.08 -1.58
CA PHE A 23 -12.41 1.80 -1.36
C PHE A 23 -11.89 1.69 0.09
N THR A 24 -12.01 0.48 0.62
CA THR A 24 -11.66 0.07 1.99
C THR A 24 -10.57 -0.99 2.02
N SER A 25 -10.17 -1.51 0.85
CA SER A 25 -9.13 -2.52 0.73
C SER A 25 -8.39 -2.43 -0.61
N GLN A 26 -7.20 -3.04 -0.67
CA GLN A 26 -6.46 -3.16 -1.93
C GLN A 26 -7.15 -4.10 -2.92
N ALA A 27 -8.00 -5.03 -2.46
CA ALA A 27 -8.79 -5.88 -3.36
C ALA A 27 -9.77 -5.03 -4.19
N GLU A 28 -10.40 -4.04 -3.57
CA GLU A 28 -11.26 -3.07 -4.26
C GLU A 28 -10.45 -2.17 -5.21
N ILE A 29 -9.26 -1.70 -4.81
CA ILE A 29 -8.33 -1.01 -5.74
C ILE A 29 -7.97 -1.92 -6.93
N GLY A 30 -7.65 -3.19 -6.69
CA GLY A 30 -7.32 -4.15 -7.73
C GLY A 30 -8.47 -4.43 -8.69
N GLN A 31 -9.72 -4.48 -8.20
CA GLN A 31 -10.90 -4.55 -9.05
C GLN A 31 -11.00 -3.30 -9.93
N MET A 32 -10.80 -2.11 -9.37
CA MET A 32 -10.79 -0.87 -10.13
C MET A 32 -9.67 -0.86 -11.19
N GLU A 33 -8.48 -1.37 -10.88
CA GLU A 33 -7.37 -1.52 -11.84
C GLU A 33 -7.77 -2.39 -13.05
N THR A 34 -8.57 -3.44 -12.86
CA THR A 34 -9.03 -4.28 -13.99
C THR A 34 -9.93 -3.52 -14.97
N VAL A 35 -10.64 -2.50 -14.48
CA VAL A 35 -11.52 -1.64 -15.29
C VAL A 35 -10.73 -0.48 -15.92
N MET A 36 -9.63 -0.05 -15.29
CA MET A 36 -8.74 0.99 -15.80
C MET A 36 -7.76 0.41 -16.84
N THR A 37 -8.20 0.30 -18.08
CA THR A 37 -7.42 -0.33 -19.17
C THR A 37 -6.13 0.41 -19.55
N ASP A 38 -6.01 1.71 -19.23
CA ASP A 38 -4.80 2.51 -19.45
C ASP A 38 -4.14 2.88 -18.11
N LYS A 39 -2.94 2.33 -17.87
CA LYS A 39 -2.14 2.54 -16.66
C LYS A 39 -1.57 3.95 -16.52
N ASN A 40 -1.66 4.76 -17.56
CA ASN A 40 -1.22 6.16 -17.55
C ASN A 40 -2.35 7.13 -17.25
N TRP A 41 -3.60 6.66 -17.16
CA TRP A 41 -4.71 7.54 -16.81
C TRP A 41 -4.85 7.65 -15.29
N GLU A 42 -5.21 8.85 -14.88
CA GLU A 42 -5.56 9.20 -13.51
C GLU A 42 -7.03 9.57 -13.46
N TYR A 43 -7.69 9.13 -12.39
CA TYR A 43 -9.12 9.27 -12.21
C TYR A 43 -9.44 9.82 -10.83
N TRP A 44 -10.41 10.72 -10.75
CA TRP A 44 -10.98 11.15 -9.49
C TRP A 44 -11.58 9.98 -8.71
N THR A 45 -11.27 9.97 -7.42
CA THR A 45 -11.90 9.13 -6.38
C THR A 45 -12.76 10.01 -5.49
N GLY A 46 -13.60 9.43 -4.63
CA GLY A 46 -14.42 10.19 -3.68
C GLY A 46 -13.63 10.71 -2.46
N LEU A 47 -12.32 10.45 -2.39
CA LEU A 47 -11.50 10.81 -1.24
C LEU A 47 -11.06 12.27 -1.31
N LYS A 48 -11.44 13.04 -0.29
CA LYS A 48 -11.18 14.47 -0.20
C LYS A 48 -10.72 14.85 1.20
N TYR A 49 -9.79 15.81 1.27
CA TYR A 49 -9.41 16.40 2.54
C TYR A 49 -10.51 17.36 3.04
N THR A 50 -11.04 17.09 4.22
CA THR A 50 -12.07 17.90 4.85
C THR A 50 -11.44 18.84 5.87
N LYS A 51 -11.29 20.12 5.51
CA LYS A 51 -10.72 21.17 6.38
C LYS A 51 -11.42 21.29 7.73
N SER A 52 -12.74 21.18 7.78
CA SER A 52 -13.53 21.39 9.01
C SER A 52 -13.28 20.32 10.07
N THR A 53 -12.88 19.12 9.66
CA THR A 53 -12.61 17.98 10.56
C THR A 53 -11.16 17.52 10.49
N ASP A 54 -10.31 18.30 9.84
CA ASP A 54 -8.88 18.03 9.62
C ASP A 54 -8.58 16.57 9.23
N SER A 55 -9.40 16.00 8.33
CA SER A 55 -9.38 14.57 8.04
C SER A 55 -9.77 14.22 6.62
N TRP A 56 -9.25 13.09 6.13
CA TRP A 56 -9.64 12.48 4.86
C TRP A 56 -10.99 11.79 4.98
N LYS A 57 -11.88 12.07 4.03
CA LYS A 57 -13.23 11.49 3.97
C LYS A 57 -13.60 11.09 2.55
N PHE A 58 -14.28 9.96 2.42
CA PHE A 58 -15.00 9.65 1.18
C PHE A 58 -16.34 10.39 1.16
N THR A 59 -16.74 10.89 0.00
CA THR A 59 -18.01 11.59 -0.24
C THR A 59 -19.24 10.71 -0.07
N ASP A 60 -19.09 9.39 -0.10
CA ASP A 60 -20.17 8.42 0.13
C ASP A 60 -20.25 7.94 1.60
N GLY A 61 -19.40 8.46 2.49
CA GLY A 61 -19.37 8.08 3.90
C GLY A 61 -18.59 6.80 4.21
N THR A 62 -17.91 6.20 3.23
CA THR A 62 -17.03 5.03 3.44
C THR A 62 -15.90 5.33 4.43
N ASP A 63 -15.53 4.32 5.24
CA ASP A 63 -14.39 4.40 6.16
C ASP A 63 -13.08 4.70 5.40
N THR A 64 -12.30 5.65 5.92
CA THR A 64 -11.07 6.13 5.28
C THR A 64 -9.79 5.58 5.89
N GLN A 65 -9.84 4.63 6.84
CA GLN A 65 -8.63 4.14 7.51
C GLN A 65 -7.64 3.50 6.55
N PHE A 66 -8.13 2.71 5.60
CA PHE A 66 -7.25 2.11 4.59
C PHE A 66 -6.65 3.18 3.68
N ALA A 67 -7.48 4.02 3.05
CA ALA A 67 -7.03 4.99 2.07
C ALA A 67 -6.14 6.10 2.68
N SER A 68 -6.43 6.55 3.89
CA SER A 68 -5.61 7.53 4.60
C SER A 68 -4.20 7.04 4.90
N ARG A 69 -3.98 5.72 5.08
CA ARG A 69 -2.63 5.12 5.23
C ARG A 69 -1.80 5.16 3.96
N LEU A 70 -2.43 5.30 2.79
CA LEU A 70 -1.75 5.33 1.49
C LEU A 70 -1.30 6.75 1.08
N LEU A 71 -1.81 7.80 1.71
CA LEU A 71 -1.71 9.20 1.24
C LEU A 71 -0.63 10.07 1.91
N TRP A 72 0.27 9.51 2.73
CA TRP A 72 1.24 10.25 3.55
C TRP A 72 2.37 10.98 2.77
N LEU A 73 2.19 11.22 1.47
CA LEU A 73 3.17 11.89 0.61
C LEU A 73 2.64 13.16 -0.07
N SER A 74 1.43 13.61 0.28
CA SER A 74 0.85 14.83 -0.31
C SER A 74 0.53 15.87 0.77
N ASN A 75 1.11 17.05 0.59
CA ASN A 75 0.97 18.29 1.36
C ASN A 75 -0.49 18.68 1.65
N THR A 76 -0.85 18.82 2.94
CA THR A 76 -2.23 18.85 3.50
C THR A 76 -3.10 20.08 3.19
N ASN A 77 -2.82 20.85 2.14
CA ASN A 77 -3.65 21.99 1.76
C ASN A 77 -4.77 21.57 0.79
N SER A 78 -5.96 21.19 1.33
CA SER A 78 -7.22 20.99 0.57
C SER A 78 -7.07 20.27 -0.77
N GLN A 79 -6.76 18.98 -0.69
CA GLN A 79 -6.49 18.18 -1.89
C GLN A 79 -7.61 17.17 -2.13
N CYS A 80 -7.90 16.94 -3.40
CA CYS A 80 -8.72 15.85 -3.92
C CYS A 80 -7.82 14.74 -4.43
N VAL A 81 -8.28 13.49 -4.38
CA VAL A 81 -7.41 12.34 -4.63
C VAL A 81 -7.72 11.69 -5.97
N LEU A 82 -6.65 11.50 -6.74
CA LEU A 82 -6.62 10.69 -7.95
C LEU A 82 -6.16 9.27 -7.63
N ILE A 83 -6.71 8.30 -8.36
CA ILE A 83 -6.17 6.96 -8.51
C ILE A 83 -5.59 6.80 -9.91
N ARG A 84 -4.38 6.29 -10.03
CA ARG A 84 -3.77 5.91 -11.30
C ARG A 84 -4.12 4.48 -11.66
N GLY A 85 -4.09 4.12 -12.95
CA GLY A 85 -4.36 2.75 -13.40
C GLY A 85 -3.35 1.67 -12.93
N ASP A 86 -2.36 2.01 -12.11
CA ASP A 86 -1.50 1.07 -11.37
C ASP A 86 -1.85 0.95 -9.87
N GLY A 87 -2.98 1.55 -9.46
CA GLY A 87 -3.50 1.51 -8.09
C GLY A 87 -2.91 2.60 -7.17
N THR A 88 -1.96 3.40 -7.65
CA THR A 88 -1.34 4.44 -6.81
C THR A 88 -2.27 5.63 -6.60
N LEU A 89 -2.28 6.16 -5.37
CA LEU A 89 -3.05 7.33 -5.01
C LEU A 89 -2.17 8.59 -5.01
N ARG A 90 -2.72 9.68 -5.51
CA ARG A 90 -2.05 10.99 -5.55
C ARG A 90 -3.04 12.08 -5.19
N ALA A 91 -2.70 12.92 -4.22
CA ALA A 91 -3.53 14.08 -3.94
C ALA A 91 -3.11 15.27 -4.84
N THR A 92 -4.09 16.06 -5.26
CA THR A 92 -3.92 17.20 -6.18
C THR A 92 -4.99 18.26 -5.91
N HIS A 93 -4.90 19.41 -6.58
CA HIS A 93 -5.91 20.46 -6.50
C HIS A 93 -7.23 20.01 -7.16
N CYS A 94 -8.34 20.27 -6.50
CA CYS A 94 -9.69 19.83 -6.89
C CYS A 94 -10.23 20.48 -8.17
N ASP A 95 -9.61 21.58 -8.62
CA ASP A 95 -9.95 22.33 -9.83
C ASP A 95 -9.29 21.77 -11.10
N GLY A 96 -8.46 20.73 -10.97
CA GLY A 96 -7.85 20.08 -12.13
C GLY A 96 -8.84 19.27 -12.97
N ASP A 97 -8.56 19.18 -14.28
CA ASP A 97 -9.37 18.40 -15.20
C ASP A 97 -8.89 16.95 -15.28
N TRP A 98 -9.67 16.02 -14.71
CA TRP A 98 -9.35 14.59 -14.73
C TRP A 98 -10.56 13.74 -15.09
N LYS A 99 -10.29 12.50 -15.51
CA LYS A 99 -11.34 11.49 -15.65
C LYS A 99 -11.84 11.09 -14.27
N TYR A 100 -12.92 10.33 -14.18
CA TYR A 100 -13.51 9.95 -12.91
C TYR A 100 -14.17 8.59 -12.99
N ILE A 101 -14.30 7.93 -11.83
CA ILE A 101 -14.96 6.63 -11.70
C ILE A 101 -16.12 6.80 -10.72
N CYS A 102 -17.31 6.41 -11.15
CA CYS A 102 -18.49 6.34 -10.27
C CYS A 102 -18.66 4.90 -9.78
N CYS A 103 -18.93 4.73 -8.49
CA CYS A 103 -19.25 3.44 -7.88
C CYS A 103 -20.67 3.47 -7.29
N ARG A 104 -21.34 2.32 -7.35
CA ARG A 104 -22.58 2.07 -6.61
C ARG A 104 -22.24 1.52 -5.24
N VAL A 105 -22.87 2.07 -4.21
CA VAL A 105 -22.91 1.42 -2.90
C VAL A 105 -24.07 0.43 -2.97
N ASP A 106 -23.79 -0.83 -3.31
CA ASP A 106 -24.85 -1.84 -3.33
C ASP A 106 -25.43 -1.99 -1.92
N GLN A 107 -26.70 -1.63 -1.74
CA GLN A 107 -27.44 -1.82 -0.49
C GLN A 107 -27.73 -3.31 -0.23
N ASP A 108 -27.75 -4.14 -1.28
CA ASP A 108 -28.05 -5.59 -1.24
C ASP A 108 -26.77 -6.46 -1.17
N HIS A 109 -25.61 -5.83 -1.28
CA HIS A 109 -24.31 -6.41 -0.98
C HIS A 109 -23.55 -5.41 -0.10
N PRO A 110 -23.89 -5.34 1.21
CA PRO A 110 -23.13 -4.53 2.15
C PRO A 110 -21.66 -4.85 1.94
N ARG A 111 -20.80 -3.82 1.84
CA ARG A 111 -19.34 -3.99 1.91
C ARG A 111 -19.09 -4.92 3.08
N THR A 112 -18.78 -6.19 2.80
CA THR A 112 -18.46 -7.14 3.84
C THR A 112 -17.15 -6.64 4.38
N VAL A 113 -17.20 -5.90 5.49
CA VAL A 113 -16.07 -5.86 6.42
C VAL A 113 -15.69 -7.33 6.54
N PRO A 114 -14.47 -7.74 6.15
CA PRO A 114 -14.06 -9.12 6.32
C PRO A 114 -14.44 -9.49 7.74
N PRO A 115 -15.28 -10.52 7.95
CA PRO A 115 -15.71 -10.82 9.30
C PRO A 115 -14.46 -10.91 10.15
N THR A 116 -14.44 -10.21 11.28
CA THR A 116 -13.57 -10.55 12.39
C THR A 116 -13.96 -11.96 12.80
N SER A 117 -13.53 -12.96 12.04
CA SER A 117 -13.89 -14.35 12.24
C SER A 117 -13.04 -14.86 13.40
N SER A 118 -13.57 -14.65 14.59
CA SER A 118 -13.46 -15.64 15.64
C SER A 118 -13.93 -16.98 15.07
N GLY A 119 -13.02 -17.95 15.01
CA GLY A 119 -13.36 -19.36 14.78
C GLY A 119 -13.30 -19.86 13.34
N ASN A 120 -12.09 -20.13 12.84
CA ASN A 120 -11.69 -21.46 12.35
C ASN A 120 -10.22 -21.40 11.93
N ASP A 121 -9.44 -22.36 12.44
CA ASP A 121 -8.00 -22.51 12.28
C ASP A 121 -7.63 -22.86 10.83
N LYS A 122 -7.89 -21.93 9.89
CA LYS A 122 -7.11 -21.86 8.66
C LYS A 122 -5.76 -21.36 9.11
N SER A 123 -4.76 -22.23 9.11
CA SER A 123 -3.36 -21.85 9.28
C SER A 123 -3.11 -20.54 8.53
N VAL A 124 -2.49 -19.55 9.18
CA VAL A 124 -2.27 -18.21 8.61
C VAL A 124 -0.77 -18.03 8.43
N ILE A 125 -0.34 -17.46 7.31
CA ILE A 125 1.07 -17.06 7.17
C ILE A 125 1.23 -15.71 7.84
N THR A 126 2.01 -15.69 8.91
CA THR A 126 2.39 -14.48 9.63
C THR A 126 3.70 -13.96 9.08
N ALA A 127 3.79 -12.66 8.79
CA ALA A 127 5.02 -11.99 8.42
C ALA A 127 5.35 -10.91 9.46
N ASN A 128 6.58 -10.92 9.97
CA ASN A 128 7.12 -9.84 10.80
C ASN A 128 8.07 -9.04 9.92
N ILE A 129 7.80 -7.74 9.75
CA ILE A 129 8.52 -6.87 8.81
C ILE A 129 8.95 -5.59 9.52
N THR A 130 10.17 -5.12 9.24
CA THR A 130 10.67 -3.82 9.72
C THR A 130 11.47 -3.10 8.63
N LEU A 131 11.73 -1.80 8.86
CA LEU A 131 12.49 -0.94 7.95
C LEU A 131 13.76 -0.39 8.61
N GLY A 132 14.78 -0.16 7.79
CA GLY A 132 16.08 0.38 8.22
C GLY A 132 16.06 1.88 8.55
N GLY A 133 14.92 2.54 8.34
CA GLY A 133 14.64 3.94 8.62
C GLY A 133 13.14 4.12 8.86
N SER A 134 12.69 5.35 9.12
CA SER A 134 11.27 5.65 9.24
C SER A 134 10.60 5.62 7.87
N GLY A 135 9.48 4.92 7.78
CA GLY A 135 8.81 4.69 6.50
C GLY A 135 7.47 3.99 6.61
N ILE A 136 6.90 3.70 5.45
CA ILE A 136 5.66 2.92 5.35
C ILE A 136 6.01 1.58 4.73
N VAL A 137 5.40 0.52 5.29
CA VAL A 137 5.46 -0.81 4.73
C VAL A 137 4.04 -1.33 4.47
N GLU A 138 3.85 -1.87 3.27
CA GLU A 138 2.62 -2.49 2.84
C GLU A 138 2.94 -3.91 2.38
N LEU A 139 2.23 -4.89 2.93
CA LEU A 139 2.29 -6.28 2.48
C LEU A 139 1.06 -6.55 1.62
N ILE A 140 1.27 -6.89 0.36
CA ILE A 140 0.23 -7.36 -0.56
C ILE A 140 0.38 -8.87 -0.72
N SER A 141 -0.63 -9.61 -0.28
CA SER A 141 -0.74 -11.07 -0.41
C SER A 141 -1.88 -11.42 -1.36
N LYS A 142 -1.62 -12.31 -2.32
CA LYS A 142 -2.67 -12.83 -3.22
C LYS A 142 -3.23 -14.14 -2.63
N PRO A 143 -4.56 -14.35 -2.63
CA PRO A 143 -5.50 -13.69 -3.54
C PRO A 143 -6.03 -12.28 -3.20
N SER A 144 -6.00 -11.75 -1.97
CA SER A 144 -6.76 -10.48 -1.75
C SER A 144 -6.51 -9.67 -0.46
N GLU A 145 -5.38 -9.81 0.23
CA GLU A 145 -5.16 -9.01 1.45
C GLU A 145 -3.92 -8.13 1.33
N ALA A 146 -4.14 -6.81 1.34
CA ALA A 146 -3.09 -5.85 1.63
C ALA A 146 -3.25 -5.33 3.05
N ALA A 147 -2.15 -5.37 3.80
CA ALA A 147 -2.07 -4.81 5.13
C ALA A 147 -0.94 -3.77 5.16
N VAL A 148 -1.24 -2.60 5.70
CA VAL A 148 -0.35 -1.44 5.73
C VAL A 148 -0.06 -1.03 7.16
N ALA A 149 1.23 -0.84 7.48
CA ALA A 149 1.68 -0.29 8.75
C ALA A 149 2.81 0.74 8.55
N THR A 150 2.93 1.66 9.50
CA THR A 150 4.08 2.55 9.58
C THR A 150 5.18 1.84 10.36
N ALA A 151 6.35 1.67 9.75
CA ALA A 151 7.51 1.13 10.43
C ALA A 151 8.37 2.30 10.91
N THR A 152 8.44 2.49 12.22
CA THR A 152 9.40 3.40 12.86
C THR A 152 10.70 2.66 13.12
N THR A 153 11.81 3.28 12.74
CA THR A 153 13.22 2.88 12.96
C THR A 153 13.48 1.68 13.87
N GLY A 154 14.04 0.60 13.29
CA GLY A 154 15.16 -0.15 13.87
C GLY A 154 14.99 -0.91 15.19
N GLN A 155 13.79 -1.00 15.78
CA GLN A 155 13.61 -1.73 17.05
C GLN A 155 12.36 -2.60 17.15
N GLN A 156 11.34 -2.43 16.29
CA GLN A 156 10.14 -3.28 16.32
C GLN A 156 9.73 -3.72 14.92
N ALA A 157 9.30 -4.97 14.83
CA ALA A 157 8.66 -5.50 13.64
C ALA A 157 7.15 -5.24 13.71
N SER A 158 6.55 -4.90 12.58
CA SER A 158 5.10 -4.92 12.41
C SER A 158 4.69 -6.30 11.94
N LYS A 159 3.63 -6.83 12.57
CA LYS A 159 3.05 -8.13 12.26
C LYS A 159 1.97 -8.00 11.19
N PHE A 160 2.06 -8.83 10.17
CA PHE A 160 1.09 -8.95 9.09
C PHE A 160 0.60 -10.40 9.00
N THR A 161 -0.61 -10.58 8.52
CA THR A 161 -1.22 -11.90 8.31
C THR A 161 -1.68 -12.02 6.87
N SER A 162 -1.60 -13.23 6.34
CA SER A 162 -2.12 -13.59 5.02
C SER A 162 -2.66 -15.02 5.03
N PRO A 163 -3.62 -15.37 4.17
CA PRO A 163 -4.13 -16.73 4.05
C PRO A 163 -3.02 -17.79 3.83
N ALA A 164 -3.16 -19.02 4.34
CA ALA A 164 -2.16 -20.08 4.14
C ALA A 164 -1.89 -20.46 2.68
N ASP A 165 -2.88 -20.29 1.81
CA ASP A 165 -2.78 -20.56 0.38
C ASP A 165 -2.14 -19.40 -0.40
N THR A 166 -1.60 -18.40 0.30
CA THR A 166 -0.85 -17.31 -0.32
C THR A 166 0.34 -17.87 -1.11
N GLN A 167 0.32 -17.66 -2.43
CA GLN A 167 1.42 -18.11 -3.30
C GLN A 167 2.47 -17.02 -3.53
N ASN A 168 2.09 -15.76 -3.35
CA ASN A 168 2.93 -14.61 -3.70
C ASN A 168 2.70 -13.49 -2.70
N VAL A 169 3.81 -12.88 -2.27
CA VAL A 169 3.82 -11.67 -1.46
C VAL A 169 4.61 -10.57 -2.15
N THR A 170 4.12 -9.34 -2.04
CA THR A 170 4.86 -8.14 -2.40
C THR A 170 4.92 -7.21 -1.19
N ILE A 171 6.12 -6.83 -0.79
CA ILE A 171 6.36 -5.81 0.22
C ILE A 171 6.65 -4.50 -0.53
N ILE A 172 5.84 -3.49 -0.30
CA ILE A 172 6.08 -2.12 -0.74
C ILE A 172 6.66 -1.35 0.44
N ALA A 173 7.80 -0.69 0.24
CA ALA A 173 8.45 0.09 1.28
C ALA A 173 8.80 1.48 0.76
N ALA A 174 8.47 2.51 1.55
CA ALA A 174 8.82 3.90 1.27
C ALA A 174 9.66 4.46 2.42
N LYS A 175 10.73 5.21 2.11
CA LYS A 175 11.51 5.97 3.10
C LYS A 175 10.93 7.35 3.31
N ASN A 176 11.01 7.87 4.53
CA ASN A 176 10.65 9.26 4.81
C ASN A 176 11.63 10.23 4.09
N PRO A 177 11.15 11.43 3.67
CA PRO A 177 12.01 12.46 3.12
C PRO A 177 13.20 12.77 4.03
N GLY A 178 14.40 12.87 3.46
CA GLY A 178 15.64 13.14 4.20
C GLY A 178 16.24 11.91 4.91
N SER A 179 15.59 10.75 4.89
CA SER A 179 16.17 9.53 5.46
C SER A 179 17.27 8.96 4.54
N SER A 180 18.46 8.76 5.10
CA SER A 180 19.60 8.12 4.43
C SER A 180 19.63 6.60 4.58
N ALA A 181 18.82 6.05 5.50
CA ALA A 181 18.77 4.62 5.79
C ALA A 181 17.54 3.99 5.13
N ALA A 182 17.77 2.92 4.36
CA ALA A 182 16.71 2.19 3.69
C ALA A 182 17.03 0.69 3.67
N GLY A 183 16.01 -0.12 3.86
CA GLY A 183 16.13 -1.56 3.89
C GLY A 183 14.83 -2.17 4.38
N ILE A 184 14.48 -3.33 3.83
CA ILE A 184 13.40 -4.19 4.30
C ILE A 184 14.05 -5.37 5.00
N LEU A 185 13.57 -5.69 6.18
CA LEU A 185 13.95 -6.91 6.88
C LEU A 185 12.68 -7.62 7.29
N ALA A 186 12.52 -8.89 6.90
CA ALA A 186 11.34 -9.67 7.25
C ALA A 186 11.61 -11.15 7.45
N SER A 187 10.73 -11.79 8.22
CA SER A 187 10.60 -13.23 8.27
C SER A 187 9.15 -13.68 8.37
N PHE A 188 8.87 -14.83 7.78
CA PHE A 188 7.54 -15.41 7.66
C PHE A 188 7.46 -16.70 8.48
N SER A 189 6.25 -17.03 8.97
CA SER A 189 6.00 -18.25 9.75
C SER A 189 6.27 -19.52 8.94
N ASN A 190 6.14 -19.47 7.61
CA ASN A 190 6.45 -20.58 6.70
C ASN A 190 7.95 -20.77 6.43
N GLY A 191 8.83 -19.99 7.08
CA GLY A 191 10.28 -20.16 6.96
C GLY A 191 10.97 -19.19 6.02
N ILE A 192 10.22 -18.49 5.17
CA ILE A 192 10.79 -17.48 4.26
C ILE A 192 11.35 -16.31 5.05
N VAL A 193 12.49 -15.80 4.58
CA VAL A 193 13.14 -14.60 5.11
C VAL A 193 13.49 -13.68 3.96
N THR A 194 13.71 -12.40 4.24
CA THR A 194 14.31 -11.50 3.25
C THR A 194 15.76 -11.91 2.99
N ASP A 195 16.09 -12.17 1.74
CA ASP A 195 17.42 -12.58 1.27
C ASP A 195 17.52 -12.29 -0.23
N ASP A 196 18.58 -12.79 -0.87
CA ASP A 196 18.82 -12.57 -2.29
C ASP A 196 17.87 -13.37 -3.22
N SER A 197 17.00 -14.23 -2.68
CA SER A 197 15.94 -14.90 -3.45
C SER A 197 14.75 -13.99 -3.76
N TRP A 198 14.68 -12.82 -3.12
CA TRP A 198 13.69 -11.79 -3.41
C TRP A 198 14.02 -11.04 -4.70
N ARG A 199 12.99 -10.51 -5.34
CA ARG A 199 13.15 -9.59 -6.48
C ARG A 199 12.57 -8.24 -6.17
N CYS A 200 13.31 -7.17 -6.46
CA CYS A 200 12.92 -5.80 -6.14
C CYS A 200 12.94 -4.87 -7.37
N ARG A 201 12.20 -3.76 -7.27
CA ARG A 201 12.20 -2.65 -8.23
C ARG A 201 11.89 -1.32 -7.52
N LYS A 202 12.22 -0.20 -8.17
CA LYS A 202 11.78 1.14 -7.72
C LYS A 202 10.28 1.32 -7.93
N ASP A 203 9.68 2.21 -7.17
CA ASP A 203 8.26 2.56 -7.25
C ASP A 203 8.08 4.09 -7.18
N PRO A 204 7.33 4.72 -8.09
CA PRO A 204 6.86 4.17 -9.36
C PRO A 204 8.04 3.92 -10.30
N SER A 205 8.02 2.82 -11.06
CA SER A 205 8.99 2.63 -12.15
C SER A 205 8.29 2.25 -13.45
N ASN A 206 8.73 2.88 -14.54
CA ASN A 206 8.34 2.55 -15.92
C ASN A 206 8.87 1.18 -16.39
N LEU A 207 9.56 0.43 -15.52
CA LEU A 207 10.24 -0.81 -15.87
C LEU A 207 9.45 -2.00 -15.30
N ASN A 208 8.90 -2.82 -16.19
CA ASN A 208 8.38 -4.14 -15.86
C ASN A 208 9.47 -5.13 -15.38
N LYS A 209 10.69 -4.66 -15.13
CA LYS A 209 11.88 -5.46 -14.84
C LYS A 209 12.08 -5.62 -13.33
N TRP A 210 11.95 -6.86 -12.86
CA TRP A 210 12.22 -7.27 -11.48
C TRP A 210 13.67 -7.75 -11.35
N GLU A 211 14.48 -7.04 -10.59
CA GLU A 211 15.91 -7.37 -10.38
C GLU A 211 16.10 -8.14 -9.08
N LYS A 212 17.21 -8.89 -8.96
CA LYS A 212 17.55 -9.59 -7.71
C LYS A 212 17.74 -8.56 -6.60
N ALA A 213 17.24 -8.86 -5.41
CA ALA A 213 17.40 -7.97 -4.26
C ALA A 213 18.89 -7.79 -3.91
N SER A 214 19.29 -6.56 -3.60
CA SER A 214 20.59 -6.29 -2.97
C SER A 214 20.48 -6.65 -1.50
N THR A 215 21.35 -7.54 -1.02
CA THR A 215 21.45 -7.92 0.39
C THR A 215 22.58 -7.15 1.07
N TYR A 216 22.37 -6.77 2.34
CA TYR A 216 23.33 -5.96 3.09
C TYR A 216 23.84 -6.67 4.34
N ARG A 217 22.97 -6.92 5.32
CA ARG A 217 23.36 -7.45 6.64
C ARG A 217 22.34 -8.48 7.11
N ARG A 218 22.79 -9.56 7.74
CA ARG A 218 21.91 -10.49 8.47
C ARG A 218 21.42 -9.91 9.79
N ASN A 219 20.27 -10.37 10.28
CA ASN A 219 19.68 -9.88 11.53
C ASN A 219 20.54 -10.24 12.76
N ASP A 220 21.25 -11.37 12.73
CA ASP A 220 22.11 -11.85 13.83
C ASP A 220 23.50 -11.23 13.92
N LEU A 221 23.91 -10.45 12.91
CA LEU A 221 25.20 -9.76 12.91
C LEU A 221 25.09 -8.46 13.70
N ASN A 222 25.23 -8.59 15.02
CA ASN A 222 25.19 -7.49 15.98
C ASN A 222 26.43 -6.59 15.80
N ILE A 223 26.21 -5.30 15.54
CA ILE A 223 27.26 -4.27 15.51
C ILE A 223 26.86 -3.12 16.43
N SER A 224 27.84 -2.35 16.89
CA SER A 224 27.78 -1.43 18.05
C SER A 224 26.65 -0.39 18.08
N TRP A 225 25.86 -0.25 17.02
CA TRP A 225 24.82 0.76 16.85
C TRP A 225 23.50 0.20 16.30
N ASN A 226 23.33 -1.12 16.17
CA ASN A 226 22.08 -1.76 15.75
C ASN A 226 21.97 -3.21 16.23
N GLN A 227 21.10 -3.45 17.21
CA GLN A 227 20.79 -4.79 17.71
C GLN A 227 19.94 -5.59 16.71
N ALA A 228 19.93 -6.92 16.88
CA ALA A 228 19.02 -7.79 16.16
C ALA A 228 17.57 -7.39 16.44
N ILE A 229 16.75 -7.34 15.39
CA ILE A 229 15.33 -7.03 15.52
C ILE A 229 14.63 -8.26 16.09
N SER A 230 14.01 -8.10 17.26
CA SER A 230 13.20 -9.16 17.88
C SER A 230 12.05 -9.55 16.95
N GLU A 231 11.62 -10.81 17.04
CA GLU A 231 10.55 -11.40 16.21
C GLU A 231 10.87 -11.58 14.72
N ILE A 232 12.08 -11.20 14.27
CA ILE A 232 12.58 -11.51 12.94
C ILE A 232 13.67 -12.58 13.02
N LYS A 233 13.58 -13.61 12.16
CA LYS A 233 14.56 -14.70 12.12
C LYS A 233 16.00 -14.19 11.95
N GLN A 234 16.93 -14.82 12.67
CA GLN A 234 18.35 -14.47 12.71
C GLN A 234 19.03 -14.46 11.33
N ASN A 235 18.66 -15.40 10.46
CA ASN A 235 19.21 -15.51 9.11
C ASN A 235 18.59 -14.55 8.09
N ALA A 236 17.56 -13.76 8.46
CA ALA A 236 17.00 -12.76 7.57
C ALA A 236 18.02 -11.67 7.27
N GLN A 237 18.05 -11.21 6.03
CA GLN A 237 18.95 -10.19 5.52
C GLN A 237 18.17 -8.92 5.18
N TRP A 238 18.77 -7.77 5.50
CA TRP A 238 18.31 -6.49 4.99
C TRP A 238 18.40 -6.50 3.46
N ILE A 239 17.27 -6.25 2.80
CA ILE A 239 17.18 -6.15 1.35
C ILE A 239 16.75 -4.77 0.88
N TRP A 240 17.22 -4.36 -0.29
CA TRP A 240 16.77 -3.16 -1.00
C TRP A 240 17.00 -3.31 -2.51
N VAL A 241 16.69 -2.27 -3.29
CA VAL A 241 17.18 -2.14 -4.66
C VAL A 241 18.65 -1.69 -4.67
N LYS A 242 19.35 -1.89 -5.80
CA LYS A 242 20.74 -1.45 -5.99
C LYS A 242 20.91 0.07 -5.87
N ASP A 243 19.91 0.84 -6.29
CA ASP A 243 19.93 2.29 -6.17
C ASP A 243 19.42 2.74 -4.80
N LEU A 244 20.36 3.05 -3.91
CA LEU A 244 20.07 3.55 -2.55
C LEU A 244 19.35 4.90 -2.53
N SER A 245 19.36 5.67 -3.63
CA SER A 245 18.60 6.91 -3.72
C SER A 245 17.09 6.68 -3.84
N ALA A 246 16.65 5.46 -4.18
CA ALA A 246 15.24 5.11 -4.30
C ALA A 246 14.47 5.48 -3.03
N SER A 247 13.39 6.24 -3.20
CA SER A 247 12.51 6.67 -2.11
C SER A 247 11.41 5.67 -1.81
N ARG A 248 11.02 4.85 -2.79
CA ARG A 248 10.04 3.79 -2.63
C ARG A 248 10.40 2.60 -3.52
N VAL A 249 10.16 1.39 -3.03
CA VAL A 249 10.51 0.14 -3.69
C VAL A 249 9.39 -0.89 -3.50
N GLN A 250 9.33 -1.83 -4.43
CA GLN A 250 8.50 -3.03 -4.33
C GLN A 250 9.41 -4.24 -4.39
N CYS A 251 9.27 -5.16 -3.44
CA CYS A 251 10.01 -6.41 -3.37
C CYS A 251 9.04 -7.59 -3.29
N LYS A 252 9.15 -8.56 -4.20
CA LYS A 252 8.25 -9.71 -4.26
C LYS A 252 8.95 -11.03 -4.02
N ARG A 253 8.18 -11.99 -3.51
CA ARG A 253 8.60 -13.38 -3.28
C ARG A 253 7.44 -14.33 -3.50
N ASN A 254 7.73 -15.46 -4.13
CA ASN A 254 6.81 -16.60 -4.16
C ASN A 254 6.98 -17.37 -2.85
N LEU A 255 5.86 -17.68 -2.19
CA LEU A 255 5.86 -18.39 -0.91
C LEU A 255 6.03 -19.91 -1.06
#